data_AF-A0A640XKZ8-F1
#
_entry.id   AF-A0A640XKZ8-F1
#
_cell.length_a   1.000
_cell.length_b   1.000
_cell.length_c   1.000
_cell.angle_alpha   90.00
_cell.angle_beta   90.00
_cell.angle_gamma   90.00
#
_symmetry.space_group_name_H-M   'P 1'
#
loop_
_entity.id
_entity.type
_entity.pdbx_description
1 polymer ?
#
loop_
_entity_poly.entity_id
_entity_poly.type
_entity_poly.pdbx_seq_one_letter_code
_entity_poly.pdbx_strand_id
1 'polypeptide(L)' 'MTTVKVIERNGNTFKVKGLDVLDGTPLIDIKPYTPPYDAVEGTRYPDWVNKLEY' A
#
# COMPACT_ATOMS: atom_id res chain seq x y z
N MET A 1 8.94 1.71 6.98
CA MET A 1 8.01 1.25 5.92
C MET A 1 6.74 0.86 6.62
N THR A 2 5.60 1.39 6.18
CA THR A 2 4.31 1.19 6.85
C THR A 2 3.29 0.73 5.84
N THR A 3 2.67 -0.43 6.09
CA THR A 3 1.57 -0.93 5.28
C THR A 3 0.27 -0.27 5.73
N VAL A 4 -0.44 0.36 4.79
CA VAL A 4 -1.66 1.12 5.10
C VAL A 4 -2.85 0.63 4.30
N LYS A 5 -4.04 0.81 4.86
CA LYS A 5 -5.29 0.58 4.15
C LYS A 5 -5.66 1.82 3.33
N VAL A 6 -5.76 1.68 2.01
CA VAL A 6 -6.36 2.70 1.15
C VAL A 6 -7.86 2.75 1.39
N ILE A 7 -8.37 3.93 1.73
CA ILE A 7 -9.80 4.20 1.95
C ILE A 7 -10.41 4.82 0.70
N GLU A 8 -9.71 5.75 0.04
CA GLU A 8 -10.20 6.50 -1.10
C GLU A 8 -9.04 6.90 -2.02
N ARG A 9 -9.32 7.02 -3.32
CA ARG A 9 -8.41 7.57 -4.32
C ARG A 9 -9.10 8.69 -5.09
N ASN A 10 -8.47 9.87 -5.11
CA ASN A 10 -8.86 10.99 -5.97
C ASN A 10 -7.64 11.42 -6.80
N GLY A 11 -7.58 10.96 -8.05
CA GLY A 11 -6.44 11.22 -8.94
C GLY A 11 -5.13 10.65 -8.37
N ASN A 12 -4.23 11.56 -7.98
CA ASN A 12 -2.92 11.29 -7.36
C ASN A 12 -2.95 11.37 -5.82
N THR A 13 -4.10 11.67 -5.22
CA THR A 13 -4.27 11.75 -3.76
C THR A 13 -4.92 10.49 -3.22
N PHE A 14 -4.33 9.94 -2.16
CA PHE A 14 -4.84 8.75 -1.48
C PHE A 14 -5.19 9.08 -0.03
N LYS A 15 -6.42 8.76 0.38
CA LYS A 15 -6.81 8.75 1.78
C LYS A 15 -6.54 7.36 2.34
N VAL A 16 -5.81 7.28 3.45
CA VAL A 16 -5.30 6.03 4.00
C VAL A 16 -5.48 5.96 5.51
N LYS A 17 -5.44 4.76 6.07
CA LYS A 17 -5.47 4.51 7.53
C LYS A 17 -4.30 3.64 7.96
N GLY A 18 -3.65 4.04 9.06
CA GLY A 18 -2.53 3.32 9.67
C GLY A 18 -1.16 3.94 9.45
N LEU A 19 -1.08 5.13 8.85
CA LEU A 19 0.18 5.87 8.70
C LEU A 19 0.63 6.45 10.05
N ASP A 20 1.91 6.32 10.35
CA ASP A 20 2.56 6.63 11.62
C ASP A 20 3.72 7.64 11.44
N VAL A 21 3.51 8.64 10.59
CA VAL A 21 4.50 9.67 10.24
C VAL A 21 3.99 11.07 10.56
N LEU A 22 4.91 12.03 10.65
CA LEU A 22 4.56 13.44 10.80
C LEU A 22 4.04 14.03 9.48
N ASP A 23 3.19 15.05 9.60
CA ASP A 23 2.75 15.82 8.43
C ASP A 23 3.94 16.44 7.68
N GLY A 24 3.88 16.43 6.36
CA GLY A 24 4.96 16.88 5.48
C GLY A 24 6.14 15.92 5.30
N THR A 25 6.11 14.71 5.89
CA THR A 25 7.17 13.70 5.68
C THR A 25 7.23 13.30 4.19
N PRO A 26 8.40 13.40 3.52
CA PRO A 26 8.53 13.03 2.10
C PRO A 26 8.25 11.56 1.83
N LEU A 27 7.52 11.28 0.74
CA LEU A 27 7.25 9.93 0.25
C LEU A 27 8.33 9.52 -0.75
N ILE A 28 8.91 8.33 -0.55
CA ILE A 28 9.99 7.82 -1.40
C ILE A 28 9.47 6.84 -2.46
N ASP A 29 8.57 5.93 -2.06
CA ASP A 29 8.08 4.87 -2.94
C ASP A 29 6.69 4.35 -2.48
N ILE A 30 5.92 3.80 -3.41
CA ILE A 30 4.64 3.12 -3.14
C ILE A 30 4.67 1.77 -3.85
N LYS A 31 4.44 0.70 -3.09
CA LYS A 31 4.33 -0.67 -3.62
C LYS A 31 2.96 -1.27 -3.31
N PRO A 32 2.44 -2.17 -4.15
CA PRO A 32 1.26 -2.93 -3.80
C PRO A 32 1.56 -3.82 -2.59
N TYR A 33 0.49 -4.26 -1.94
CA TYR A 33 0.54 -5.32 -0.96
C TYR A 33 1.02 -6.64 -1.61
N THR A 34 1.89 -7.38 -0.94
CA THR A 34 2.54 -8.59 -1.44
C THR A 34 2.26 -9.80 -0.53
N PRO A 35 1.34 -10.70 -0.91
CA PRO A 35 0.92 -11.81 -0.05
C PRO A 35 2.04 -12.72 0.51
N PRO A 36 3.14 -13.00 -0.22
CA PRO A 36 4.23 -13.80 0.34
C PRO A 36 4.96 -13.14 1.51
N TYR A 37 4.94 -11.81 1.60
CA TYR A 37 5.68 -11.03 2.60
C TYR A 37 4.80 -10.35 3.63
N ASP A 38 3.53 -10.11 3.28
CA ASP A 38 2.57 -9.42 4.10
C ASP A 38 1.47 -10.42 4.59
N ALA A 39 1.10 -10.36 5.88
CA ALA A 39 0.23 -11.36 6.54
C ALA A 39 -1.18 -10.82 6.92
N VAL A 40 -1.91 -10.29 5.95
CA VAL A 40 -3.26 -9.71 6.09
C VAL A 40 -4.18 -10.50 5.18
N GLU A 41 -5.23 -11.08 5.76
CA GLU A 41 -6.22 -11.84 5.03
C GLU A 41 -7.25 -10.92 4.36
N GLY A 42 -7.84 -11.37 3.24
CA GLY A 42 -8.92 -10.66 2.56
C GLY A 42 -8.51 -9.37 1.84
N THR A 43 -7.21 -9.13 1.68
CA THR A 43 -6.66 -7.99 0.96
C THR A 43 -6.89 -8.13 -0.54
N ARG A 44 -7.14 -7.00 -1.21
CA ARG A 44 -7.18 -6.93 -2.67
C ARG A 44 -5.90 -6.30 -3.16
N TYR A 45 -5.32 -6.89 -4.19
CA TYR A 45 -4.16 -6.38 -4.87
C TYR A 45 -4.31 -6.66 -6.37
N PRO A 46 -3.61 -5.92 -7.24
CA PRO A 46 -3.75 -6.11 -8.68
C PRO A 46 -3.26 -7.48 -9.16
N ASP A 47 -3.89 -8.05 -10.20
CA ASP A 47 -3.53 -9.37 -10.74
C ASP A 47 -2.05 -9.50 -11.14
N TRP A 48 -1.43 -8.39 -11.56
CA TRP A 48 -0.02 -8.39 -11.95
C TRP A 48 0.94 -8.67 -10.80
N VAL A 49 0.52 -8.49 -9.54
CA VAL A 49 1.33 -8.83 -8.36
C VAL A 49 1.64 -10.33 -8.32
N ASN A 50 0.69 -11.18 -8.73
CA ASN A 50 0.92 -12.64 -8.81
C ASN A 50 1.90 -13.05 -9.91
N LYS A 51 2.27 -12.11 -10.79
CA LYS A 51 3.20 -12.32 -11.91
C LYS A 51 4.58 -11.73 -11.64
N LEU A 52 4.78 -11.09 -10.49
CA LEU A 52 6.07 -10.58 -10.10
C LEU A 52 6.95 -11.77 -9.71
N GLU A 53 8.07 -11.90 -10.39
CA GLU A 53 9.16 -12.77 -9.96
C GLU A 53 9.95 -12.01 -8.89
N TYR A 54 10.00 -12.58 -7.69
CA TYR A 54 10.81 -12.10 -6.58
C TYR A 54 11.96 -13.06 -6.32
#